data_AF-A0AAD7EAP5-F1
#
_entry.id   AF-A0AAD7EAP5-F1
#
_cell.length_a   1.000
_cell.length_b   1.000
_cell.length_c   1.000
_cell.angle_alpha   90.00
_cell.angle_beta   90.00
_cell.angle_gamma   90.00
#
_symmetry.space_group_name_H-M   'P 1'
#
loop_
_entity.id
_entity.type
_entity.pdbx_description
1 polymer ?
#
loop_
_entity_poly.entity_id
_entity_poly.type
_entity_poly.pdbx_seq_one_letter_code
_entity_poly.pdbx_strand_id
1 'polypeptide(L)'
;PFGGINIIVAGDFAQLPPVGSPSLFCGDRLQVPDAIQPKMTIGKQKNAIGKIIWQQFTTVVILKQNMRQTKTSEADENLCTLLLN
;
A
#
# COMPACT_ATOMS: atom_id res chain seq x y z
N PRO A 1 0.43 -6.44 -18.22
CA PRO A 1 -0.18 -6.58 -16.88
C PRO A 1 -0.74 -8.01 -16.67
N PHE A 2 -0.20 -8.74 -15.68
CA PHE A 2 -0.66 -10.06 -15.18
C PHE A 2 -1.14 -11.10 -16.23
N GLY A 3 -0.60 -11.11 -17.46
CA GLY A 3 -0.97 -12.09 -18.49
C GLY A 3 -2.43 -12.05 -18.92
N GLY A 4 -3.12 -10.91 -18.79
CA GLY A 4 -4.56 -10.79 -19.13
C GLY A 4 -5.51 -11.22 -18.01
N ILE A 5 -4.98 -11.49 -16.81
CA ILE A 5 -5.79 -11.78 -15.63
C ILE A 5 -6.30 -10.47 -15.01
N ASN A 6 -7.60 -10.42 -14.71
CA ASN A 6 -8.20 -9.34 -13.94
C ASN A 6 -7.81 -9.47 -12.46
N ILE A 7 -7.10 -8.48 -11.94
CA ILE A 7 -6.62 -8.47 -10.55
C ILE A 7 -7.36 -7.40 -9.77
N ILE A 8 -7.92 -7.80 -8.62
CA ILE A 8 -8.45 -6.90 -7.60
C ILE A 8 -7.59 -7.07 -6.37
N VAL A 9 -7.00 -5.97 -5.90
CA VAL A 9 -6.25 -5.95 -4.63
C VAL A 9 -7.15 -5.31 -3.57
N ALA A 10 -7.19 -5.92 -2.38
CA ALA A 10 -7.91 -5.41 -1.23
C ALA A 10 -7.02 -5.48 0.00
N GLY A 11 -7.10 -4.46 0.85
CA GLY A 11 -6.27 -4.34 2.03
C GLY A 11 -6.41 -2.96 2.66
N ASP A 12 -5.58 -2.70 3.66
CA ASP A 12 -5.54 -1.44 4.40
C ASP A 12 -4.08 -1.06 4.66
N PHE A 13 -3.70 0.16 4.30
CA PHE A 13 -2.35 0.69 4.49
C PHE A 13 -2.04 1.10 5.93
N ALA A 14 -3.05 1.22 6.80
CA ALA A 14 -2.86 1.46 8.23
C ALA A 14 -2.48 0.17 9.02
N GLN A 15 -2.37 -0.98 8.34
CA GLN A 15 -1.90 -2.22 8.95
C GLN A 15 -0.39 -2.21 9.21
N LEU A 16 0.07 -3.18 10.00
CA LEU A 16 1.50 -3.41 10.18
C LEU A 16 2.19 -3.70 8.83
N PRO A 17 3.42 -3.21 8.62
CA PRO A 17 4.15 -3.47 7.40
C PRO A 17 4.44 -4.97 7.23
N PRO A 18 4.67 -5.43 5.99
CA PRO A 18 5.04 -6.82 5.76
C PRO A 18 6.33 -7.18 6.49
N VAL A 19 6.38 -8.37 7.09
CA VAL A 19 7.54 -8.83 7.86
C VAL A 19 8.79 -8.86 6.97
N GLY A 20 9.84 -8.15 7.40
CA GLY A 20 11.13 -8.13 6.70
C GLY A 20 11.14 -7.34 5.38
N SER A 21 10.10 -6.56 5.09
CA SER A 21 10.03 -5.69 3.91
C SER A 21 9.60 -4.27 4.27
N PRO A 22 10.09 -3.23 3.58
CA PRO A 22 9.56 -1.88 3.69
C PRO A 22 8.05 -1.84 3.34
N SER A 23 7.34 -0.88 3.95
CA SER A 23 6.00 -0.50 3.51
C SER A 23 6.08 0.15 2.12
N LEU A 24 4.98 0.07 1.37
CA LEU A 24 4.86 0.69 0.07
C LEU A 24 4.95 2.23 0.16
N PHE A 25 4.34 2.79 1.22
CA PHE A 25 4.36 4.20 1.55
C PHE A 25 4.82 4.34 3.02
N CYS A 26 5.93 5.03 3.26
CA CYS A 26 6.50 5.32 4.60
C CYS A 26 7.36 6.59 4.50
N GLY A 27 7.72 7.27 5.60
CA GLY A 27 8.66 8.41 5.53
C GLY A 27 10.10 7.97 5.14
N ASP A 28 10.77 8.82 4.34
CA ASP A 28 12.16 8.92 3.82
C ASP A 28 13.20 7.76 3.89
N ARG A 29 13.08 6.77 4.79
CA ARG A 29 14.13 5.76 5.02
C ARG A 29 13.68 4.31 4.96
N LEU A 30 12.37 4.06 4.93
CA LEU A 30 11.79 2.70 4.94
C LEU A 30 10.87 2.47 3.73
N GLN A 31 11.07 3.21 2.63
CA GLN A 31 10.28 3.07 1.42
C GLN A 31 10.90 2.08 0.43
N VAL A 32 10.02 1.45 -0.35
CA VAL A 32 10.40 0.72 -1.54
C VAL A 32 11.04 1.69 -2.56
N PRO A 33 12.22 1.36 -3.12
CA PRO A 33 12.91 2.21 -4.10
C PRO A 33 12.04 2.53 -5.32
N ASP A 34 12.13 3.78 -5.81
CA ASP A 34 11.37 4.26 -6.97
C ASP A 34 11.92 3.75 -8.31
N ALA A 35 13.20 3.35 -8.35
CA ALA A 35 13.87 2.90 -9.56
C ALA A 35 14.77 1.70 -9.29
N ILE A 36 14.92 0.87 -10.31
CA ILE A 36 15.85 -0.26 -10.33
C ILE A 36 17.25 0.28 -10.65
N GLN A 37 18.23 -0.05 -9.82
CA GLN A 37 19.64 0.31 -10.02
C GLN A 37 20.51 -0.97 -10.11
N PRO A 38 21.61 -0.95 -10.90
CA PRO A 38 22.45 -2.14 -11.11
C PRO A 38 23.10 -2.68 -9.83
N LYS A 39 23.37 -1.83 -8.84
CA LYS A 39 24.03 -2.20 -7.57
C LYS A 39 23.05 -2.73 -6.51
N MET A 40 21.77 -2.87 -6.82
CA MET A 40 20.75 -3.31 -5.86
C MET A 40 20.77 -4.82 -5.67
N THR A 41 20.45 -5.26 -4.45
CA THR A 41 20.18 -6.67 -4.18
C THR A 41 18.92 -7.12 -4.92
N ILE A 42 18.83 -8.42 -5.23
CA ILE A 42 17.66 -9.02 -5.90
C ILE A 42 16.36 -8.68 -5.16
N GLY A 43 16.38 -8.70 -3.82
CA GLY A 43 15.21 -8.33 -3.00
C GLY A 43 14.76 -6.88 -3.23
N LYS A 44 15.70 -5.94 -3.26
CA LYS A 44 15.38 -4.52 -3.53
C LYS A 44 14.86 -4.30 -4.95
N GLN A 45 15.37 -5.05 -5.94
CA GLN A 45 14.87 -4.98 -7.32
C GLN A 45 13.44 -5.53 -7.43
N LYS A 46 13.14 -6.67 -6.77
CA LYS A 46 11.78 -7.22 -6.70
C LYS A 46 10.79 -6.23 -6.08
N ASN A 47 11.19 -5.55 -5.01
CA ASN A 47 10.35 -4.53 -4.38
C ASN A 47 10.08 -3.36 -5.33
N ALA A 48 11.11 -2.83 -6.01
CA ALA A 48 10.95 -1.75 -6.99
C ALA A 48 10.01 -2.16 -8.14
N ILE A 49 10.13 -3.38 -8.68
CA ILE A 49 9.20 -3.93 -9.68
C ILE A 49 7.78 -3.99 -9.13
N GLY A 50 7.61 -4.47 -7.89
CA GLY A 50 6.31 -4.51 -7.23
C GLY A 50 5.66 -3.13 -7.10
N LYS A 51 6.44 -2.09 -6.75
CA LYS A 51 5.96 -0.69 -6.69
C LYS A 51 5.55 -0.17 -8.06
N ILE A 52 6.33 -0.45 -9.11
CA ILE A 52 5.97 -0.07 -10.48
C ILE A 52 4.68 -0.75 -10.92
N ILE A 53 4.49 -2.04 -10.62
CA ILE A 53 3.25 -2.76 -10.90
C ILE A 53 2.08 -2.15 -10.12
N TRP A 54 2.28 -1.79 -8.85
CA TRP A 54 1.27 -1.11 -8.04
C TRP A 54 0.82 0.22 -8.65
N GLN A 55 1.76 1.02 -9.17
CA GLN A 55 1.46 2.29 -9.83
C GLN A 55 0.61 2.15 -11.11
N GLN A 56 0.47 0.93 -11.67
CA GLN A 56 -0.40 0.68 -12.82
C GLN A 56 -1.89 0.58 -12.45
N PHE A 57 -2.23 0.44 -11.16
CA PHE A 57 -3.62 0.45 -10.71
C PHE A 57 -4.14 1.90 -10.68
N THR A 58 -5.05 2.23 -11.59
CA THR A 58 -5.63 3.58 -11.72
C THR A 58 -6.98 3.73 -11.02
N THR A 59 -7.62 2.62 -10.67
CA THR A 59 -8.96 2.61 -10.06
C THR A 59 -8.85 2.25 -8.59
N VAL A 60 -9.28 3.17 -7.73
CA VAL A 60 -9.29 2.99 -6.28
C VAL A 60 -10.73 3.07 -5.77
N VAL A 61 -11.11 2.12 -4.92
CA VAL A 61 -12.41 2.10 -4.23
C VAL A 61 -12.14 2.11 -2.73
N ILE A 62 -12.63 3.15 -2.04
CA ILE A 62 -12.46 3.29 -0.60
C ILE A 62 -13.77 2.93 0.10
N LEU A 63 -13.73 1.92 0.97
CA LEU A 63 -14.86 1.52 1.80
C LEU A 63 -14.94 2.45 3.03
N LYS A 64 -16.12 3.05 3.27
CA LYS A 64 -16.30 4.05 4.33
C LYS A 64 -17.02 3.52 5.58
N GLN A 65 -17.83 2.46 5.42
CA GLN A 65 -18.65 1.94 6.51
C GLN A 65 -18.00 0.71 7.13
N ASN A 66 -17.62 0.80 8.40
CA ASN A 66 -17.14 -0.33 9.18
C ASN A 66 -18.33 -1.19 9.63
N MET A 67 -18.28 -2.49 9.33
CA MET A 67 -19.34 -3.44 9.69
C MET A 67 -19.06 -4.21 10.99
N ARG A 68 -17.83 -4.16 11.51
CA ARG A 68 -17.41 -4.86 12.73
C ARG A 68 -17.63 -4.00 13.98
N GLN A 69 -17.18 -2.76 13.93
CA GLN A 69 -17.36 -1.78 15.00
C GLN A 69 -18.37 -0.75 14.53
N THR A 70 -19.59 -0.83 15.07
CA THR A 70 -20.69 0.08 14.74
C THR A 70 -20.69 1.34 15.59
N LYS A 71 -19.90 1.36 16.67
CA LYS A 71 -19.65 2.53 17.49
C LYS A 71 -18.26 3.05 17.13
N THR A 72 -18.21 4.26 16.61
CA THR A 72 -16.98 4.94 16.20
C THR A 72 -16.70 6.05 17.22
N SER A 73 -15.46 6.19 17.67
CA SER A 73 -15.04 7.34 18.47
C SER A 73 -14.59 8.50 17.58
N GLU A 74 -14.57 9.72 18.11
CA GLU A 74 -14.05 10.90 17.40
C GLU A 74 -12.58 10.71 16.95
N ALA A 75 -11.78 9.98 17.73
CA ALA A 75 -10.41 9.64 17.36
C ALA A 75 -10.34 8.72 16.12
N ASP A 76 -11.28 7.77 15.99
CA ASP A 76 -11.35 6.86 14.84
C ASP A 76 -11.79 7.61 13.57
N GLU A 77 -12.69 8.59 13.70
CA GLU A 77 -13.11 9.45 12.60
C GLU A 77 -11.97 10.37 12.13
N ASN A 78 -11.21 10.94 13.07
CA ASN A 78 -10.03 11.73 12.77
C ASN A 78 -8.94 10.91 12.05
N LEU A 79 -8.73 9.66 12.47
CA LEU A 79 -7.80 8.76 11.78
C LEU A 79 -8.28 8.45 10.36
N CYS A 80 -9.58 8.16 10.18
CA CYS A 80 -10.13 7.87 8.85
C CYS A 80 -10.03 9.07 7.90
N THR A 81 -10.26 10.29 8.40
CA THR A 81 -10.15 11.52 7.59
C THR A 81 -8.70 11.85 7.20
N LEU A 82 -7.73 11.57 8.08
CA LEU A 82 -6.31 11.71 7.75
C LEU A 82 -5.84 10.77 6.64
N LEU A 83 -6.44 9.58 6.52
CA LEU A 83 -6.08 8.60 5.49
C LEU A 83 -6.72 8.87 4.12
N LEU A 84 -7.69 9.77 4.05
CA LEU A 84 -8.40 10.14 2.81
C LEU A 84 -7.75 11.30 2.05
N ASN A 85 -6.91 12.10 2.70
CA ASN A 85 -6.25 13.30 2.15
C ASN A 85 -4.75 13.09 1.97
#